data_AF-A0A316L8S2-F1
#
_entry.id   AF-A0A316L8S2-F1
#
_cell.length_a   1.000
_cell.length_b   1.000
_cell.length_c   1.000
_cell.angle_alpha   90.00
_cell.angle_beta   90.00
_cell.angle_gamma   90.00
#
_symmetry.space_group_name_H-M   'P 1'
#
loop_
_entity.id
_entity.type
_entity.pdbx_description
1 polymer ?
#
loop_
_entity_poly.entity_id
_entity_poly.type
_entity_poly.pdbx_seq_one_letter_code
_entity_poly.pdbx_strand_id
1 'polypeptide(L)'
;HANINNSTILTNLETWYTNNLKTYESVIDDTIWCNDKTNVTDTSYDPWSYTPNGYGYGTNRTYYGAMQRLVSKSNSAGGTGPSLKCNGELSKINSKVGLITADELAFAGYVYYENNTTTYLQENATDTWWWSLSPNYFSGSNARVWSVDGSKGGLGHGSVVSTSGVRPSISLKSTTNATGNGTSDSPFIISM
;
A
#
# COMPACT_ATOMS: atom_id res chain seq x y z
N HIS A 1 -16.06 -10.38 6.46
CA HIS A 1 -16.29 -9.12 7.18
C HIS A 1 -16.10 -7.99 6.17
N ALA A 2 -17.16 -7.29 5.78
CA ALA A 2 -17.05 -6.15 4.86
C ALA A 2 -17.42 -4.89 5.64
N ASN A 3 -16.41 -4.10 6.00
CA ASN A 3 -16.64 -2.78 6.57
C ASN A 3 -17.14 -1.87 5.43
N ILE A 4 -18.35 -1.34 5.59
CA ILE A 4 -19.00 -0.44 4.63
C ILE A 4 -18.83 1.04 4.99
N ASN A 5 -18.19 1.33 6.12
CA ASN A 5 -17.97 2.69 6.56
C ASN A 5 -16.70 3.26 5.91
N ASN A 6 -16.78 4.53 5.51
CA ASN A 6 -15.61 5.28 5.10
C ASN A 6 -14.64 5.41 6.27
N SER A 7 -13.35 5.29 5.99
CA SER A 7 -12.31 5.48 6.97
C SER A 7 -12.05 6.97 7.20
N THR A 8 -11.67 7.36 8.42
CA THR A 8 -11.23 8.73 8.73
C THR A 8 -10.06 9.16 7.84
N ILE A 9 -9.20 8.21 7.44
CA ILE A 9 -8.06 8.52 6.59
C ILE A 9 -8.47 8.90 5.17
N LEU A 10 -9.54 8.30 4.62
CA LEU A 10 -10.07 8.69 3.31
C LEU A 10 -10.53 10.15 3.36
N THR A 11 -11.30 10.53 4.38
CA THR A 11 -11.75 11.92 4.57
C THR A 11 -10.58 12.90 4.69
N ASN A 12 -9.52 12.53 5.41
CA ASN A 12 -8.32 13.36 5.53
C ASN A 12 -7.59 13.52 4.20
N LEU A 13 -7.47 12.44 3.41
CA LEU A 13 -6.85 12.48 2.08
C LEU A 13 -7.65 13.35 1.10
N GLU A 14 -8.97 13.21 1.06
CA GLU A 14 -9.84 14.02 0.20
C GLU A 14 -9.80 15.50 0.57
N THR A 15 -9.74 15.80 1.87
CA THR A 15 -9.55 17.17 2.37
C THR A 15 -8.19 17.73 1.96
N TRP A 16 -7.11 16.96 2.13
CA TRP A 16 -5.77 17.35 1.70
C TRP A 16 -5.71 17.58 0.19
N TYR A 17 -6.29 16.68 -0.62
CA TYR A 17 -6.38 16.84 -2.07
C TYR A 17 -7.12 18.12 -2.45
N THR A 18 -8.27 18.37 -1.84
CA THR A 18 -9.09 19.55 -2.13
C THR A 18 -8.34 20.84 -1.83
N ASN A 19 -7.59 20.88 -0.72
CA ASN A 19 -6.87 22.07 -0.30
C ASN A 19 -5.58 22.33 -1.09
N ASN A 20 -4.92 21.28 -1.60
CA ASN A 20 -3.58 21.41 -2.19
C ASN A 20 -3.54 21.17 -3.69
N LEU A 21 -4.42 20.30 -4.23
CA LEU A 21 -4.32 19.79 -5.60
C LEU A 21 -5.54 20.09 -6.47
N LYS A 22 -6.62 20.67 -5.93
CA LYS A 22 -7.86 20.91 -6.67
C LYS A 22 -7.66 21.75 -7.93
N THR A 23 -6.75 22.72 -7.92
CA THR A 23 -6.44 23.56 -9.09
C THR A 23 -5.80 22.79 -10.24
N TYR A 24 -5.23 21.60 -9.98
CA TYR A 24 -4.55 20.74 -10.96
C TYR A 24 -5.46 19.60 -11.46
N GLU A 25 -6.75 19.61 -11.13
CA GLU A 25 -7.68 18.52 -11.45
C GLU A 25 -7.79 18.22 -12.96
N SER A 26 -7.50 19.20 -13.82
CA SER A 26 -7.48 19.02 -15.28
C SER A 26 -6.46 17.99 -15.77
N VAL A 27 -5.34 17.82 -15.04
CA VAL A 27 -4.26 16.89 -15.39
C VAL A 27 -4.25 15.62 -14.52
N ILE A 28 -5.07 15.55 -13.47
CA ILE A 28 -5.17 14.40 -12.57
C ILE A 28 -6.26 13.44 -13.07
N ASP A 29 -5.90 12.16 -13.17
CA ASP A 29 -6.78 11.13 -13.70
C ASP A 29 -7.83 10.67 -12.68
N ASP A 30 -8.97 10.20 -13.19
CA ASP A 30 -9.95 9.47 -12.38
C ASP A 30 -9.47 8.03 -12.21
N THR A 31 -8.70 7.80 -11.14
CA THR A 31 -8.17 6.47 -10.85
C THR A 31 -9.08 5.71 -9.90
N ILE A 32 -9.29 4.43 -10.23
CA ILE A 32 -9.80 3.46 -9.27
C ILE A 32 -8.61 2.96 -8.47
N TRP A 33 -8.56 3.33 -7.20
CA TRP A 33 -7.55 2.78 -6.29
C TRP A 33 -7.95 1.37 -5.91
N CYS A 34 -7.00 0.46 -6.07
CA CYS A 34 -7.23 -0.95 -5.92
C CYS A 34 -6.42 -1.51 -4.76
N ASN A 35 -7.13 -1.90 -3.71
CA ASN A 35 -6.54 -2.56 -2.56
C ASN A 35 -6.99 -4.02 -2.50
N ASP A 36 -6.16 -4.93 -2.96
CA ASP A 36 -6.47 -6.36 -2.94
C ASP A 36 -6.64 -6.89 -1.51
N LYS A 37 -7.89 -7.13 -1.13
CA LYS A 37 -8.30 -7.71 0.16
C LYS A 37 -8.67 -9.19 0.06
N THR A 38 -8.26 -9.87 -1.02
CA THR A 38 -8.48 -11.31 -1.14
C THR A 38 -7.76 -12.05 -0.02
N ASN A 39 -8.44 -13.04 0.55
CA ASN A 39 -7.88 -13.91 1.57
C ASN A 39 -7.04 -14.99 0.88
N VAL A 40 -5.91 -15.33 1.48
CA VAL A 40 -5.15 -16.52 1.11
C VAL A 40 -5.91 -17.73 1.63
N THR A 41 -6.40 -18.57 0.72
CA THR A 41 -7.12 -19.81 1.04
C THR A 41 -6.20 -21.03 1.15
N ASP A 42 -4.96 -20.93 0.64
CA ASP A 42 -3.93 -21.97 0.80
C ASP A 42 -3.51 -22.06 2.27
N THR A 43 -4.01 -23.06 2.99
CA THR A 43 -3.69 -23.30 4.40
C THR A 43 -2.28 -23.81 4.62
N SER A 44 -1.59 -24.27 3.57
CA SER A 44 -0.16 -24.61 3.64
C SER A 44 0.76 -23.39 3.54
N TYR A 45 0.21 -22.22 3.20
CA TYR A 45 0.95 -20.96 3.26
C TYR A 45 0.97 -20.44 4.71
N ASP A 46 2.00 -20.84 5.45
CA ASP A 46 2.15 -20.47 6.86
C ASP A 46 3.55 -19.94 7.20
N PRO A 47 3.91 -18.75 6.70
CA PRO A 47 5.23 -18.16 6.87
C PRO A 47 5.64 -17.95 8.34
N TRP A 48 4.69 -17.91 9.27
CA TRP A 48 4.97 -17.65 10.68
C TRP A 48 4.47 -18.76 11.62
N SER A 49 4.22 -19.97 11.10
CA SER A 49 3.86 -21.15 11.89
C SER A 49 2.63 -20.94 12.81
N TYR A 50 1.60 -20.26 12.29
CA TYR A 50 0.36 -19.96 12.99
C TYR A 50 -0.84 -20.82 12.57
N THR A 51 -0.68 -21.75 11.63
CA THR A 51 -1.73 -22.65 11.12
C THR A 51 -2.99 -21.90 10.67
N PRO A 52 -2.95 -21.16 9.54
CA PRO A 52 -4.12 -20.45 9.03
C PRO A 52 -5.23 -21.42 8.63
N ASN A 53 -6.48 -20.96 8.70
CA ASN A 53 -7.65 -21.78 8.31
C ASN A 53 -8.20 -21.45 6.92
N GLY A 54 -7.70 -20.39 6.26
CA GLY A 54 -8.14 -19.97 4.92
C GLY A 54 -9.54 -19.37 4.83
N TYR A 55 -10.29 -19.29 5.95
CA TYR A 55 -11.69 -18.87 5.92
C TYR A 55 -11.89 -17.35 5.87
N GLY A 56 -10.88 -16.57 6.28
CA GLY A 56 -10.92 -15.12 6.12
C GLY A 56 -11.66 -14.35 7.22
N TYR A 57 -11.96 -15.00 8.35
CA TYR A 57 -12.63 -14.39 9.50
C TYR A 57 -12.36 -15.19 10.79
N GLY A 58 -12.56 -14.52 11.93
CA GLY A 58 -12.49 -15.13 13.26
C GLY A 58 -11.15 -14.94 13.99
N THR A 59 -10.92 -15.79 14.98
CA THR A 59 -9.72 -15.77 15.84
C THR A 59 -8.47 -16.27 15.11
N ASN A 60 -8.64 -17.22 14.19
CA ASN A 60 -7.56 -17.79 13.41
C ASN A 60 -6.95 -16.76 12.45
N ARG A 61 -5.65 -16.95 12.16
CA ARG A 61 -4.93 -16.03 11.30
C ARG A 61 -5.41 -16.15 9.85
N THR A 62 -5.71 -14.99 9.28
CA THR A 62 -6.04 -14.79 7.86
C THR A 62 -4.91 -13.99 7.22
N TYR A 63 -4.22 -14.57 6.25
CA TYR A 63 -3.27 -13.83 5.40
C TYR A 63 -4.01 -13.21 4.22
N TYR A 64 -3.59 -12.03 3.77
CA TYR A 64 -4.14 -11.38 2.58
C TYR A 64 -3.24 -11.58 1.37
N GLY A 65 -3.78 -11.43 0.16
CA GLY A 65 -3.07 -11.69 -1.10
C GLY A 65 -1.71 -10.97 -1.20
N ALA A 66 -1.63 -9.70 -0.78
CA ALA A 66 -0.37 -8.95 -0.75
C ALA A 66 0.70 -9.61 0.13
N MET A 67 0.30 -10.27 1.23
CA MET A 67 1.23 -11.05 2.06
C MET A 67 1.85 -12.21 1.28
N GLN A 68 1.04 -13.02 0.61
CA GLN A 68 1.53 -14.17 -0.14
C GLN A 68 2.34 -13.79 -1.38
N ARG A 69 2.08 -12.62 -1.97
CA ARG A 69 2.87 -12.10 -3.09
C ARG A 69 4.28 -11.70 -2.69
N LEU A 70 4.43 -11.06 -1.53
CA LEU A 70 5.69 -10.46 -1.12
C LEU A 70 6.53 -11.38 -0.22
N VAL A 71 5.90 -12.31 0.51
CA VAL A 71 6.56 -13.17 1.49
C VAL A 71 6.44 -14.64 1.08
N SER A 72 7.54 -15.38 1.19
CA SER A 72 7.60 -16.82 0.93
C SER A 72 7.06 -17.62 2.12
N LYS A 73 6.76 -18.90 1.91
CA LYS A 73 6.38 -19.83 3.00
C LYS A 73 7.46 -19.98 4.08
N SER A 74 8.70 -19.60 3.78
CA SER A 74 9.84 -19.69 4.70
C SER A 74 10.14 -18.37 5.41
N ASN A 75 9.20 -17.43 5.44
CA ASN A 75 9.35 -16.11 6.06
C ASN A 75 10.46 -15.25 5.45
N SER A 76 10.75 -15.43 4.16
CA SER A 76 11.72 -14.61 3.43
C SER A 76 10.99 -13.75 2.40
N ALA A 77 11.68 -12.76 1.84
CA ALA A 77 11.21 -12.14 0.60
C ALA A 77 11.07 -13.19 -0.52
N GLY A 78 10.20 -12.92 -1.49
CA GLY A 78 10.00 -13.78 -2.67
C GLY A 78 8.83 -14.74 -2.52
N GLY A 79 7.62 -14.19 -2.40
CA GLY A 79 6.36 -14.94 -2.47
C GLY A 79 5.96 -15.26 -3.92
N THR A 80 4.67 -15.16 -4.24
CA THR A 80 4.16 -15.40 -5.60
C THR A 80 4.44 -14.25 -6.60
N GLY A 81 5.02 -13.15 -6.13
CA GLY A 81 5.40 -11.98 -6.92
C GLY A 81 4.36 -10.86 -6.88
N PRO A 82 4.78 -9.57 -6.89
CA PRO A 82 3.88 -8.43 -6.81
C PRO A 82 2.97 -8.32 -8.04
N SER A 83 1.78 -7.74 -7.86
CA SER A 83 0.76 -7.63 -8.90
C SER A 83 -0.05 -6.33 -8.77
N LEU A 84 -0.18 -5.60 -9.88
CA LEU A 84 -1.06 -4.43 -9.98
C LEU A 84 -2.51 -4.80 -10.36
N LYS A 85 -2.83 -6.10 -10.45
CA LYS A 85 -4.19 -6.55 -10.78
C LYS A 85 -5.15 -6.23 -9.65
N CYS A 86 -6.20 -5.50 -9.99
CA CYS A 86 -7.31 -5.20 -9.09
C CYS A 86 -8.30 -6.36 -9.01
N ASN A 87 -8.25 -7.13 -7.93
CA ASN A 87 -9.16 -8.26 -7.72
C ASN A 87 -10.34 -7.85 -6.82
N GLY A 88 -11.57 -8.14 -7.27
CA GLY A 88 -12.82 -7.93 -6.51
C GLY A 88 -13.36 -6.49 -6.53
N GLU A 89 -14.66 -6.35 -6.20
CA GLU A 89 -15.35 -5.04 -6.23
C GLU A 89 -15.10 -4.19 -4.97
N LEU A 90 -15.01 -4.83 -3.79
CA LEU A 90 -14.77 -4.17 -2.49
C LEU A 90 -13.35 -3.57 -2.34
N SER A 91 -12.50 -3.87 -3.31
CA SER A 91 -11.11 -3.39 -3.40
C SER A 91 -11.02 -2.04 -4.11
N LYS A 92 -12.11 -1.57 -4.73
CA LYS A 92 -12.16 -0.38 -5.58
C LYS A 92 -12.62 0.83 -4.79
N ILE A 93 -11.78 1.84 -4.72
CA ILE A 93 -12.12 3.16 -4.17
C ILE A 93 -12.08 4.15 -5.32
N ASN A 94 -13.20 4.82 -5.57
CA ASN A 94 -13.26 5.91 -6.54
C ASN A 94 -12.91 7.22 -5.82
N SER A 95 -11.67 7.67 -6.00
CA SER A 95 -11.19 8.94 -5.45
C SER A 95 -10.03 9.47 -6.29
N LYS A 96 -9.85 10.78 -6.34
CA LYS A 96 -8.72 11.42 -7.03
C LYS A 96 -7.39 11.21 -6.31
N VAL A 97 -7.44 10.76 -5.05
CA VAL A 97 -6.28 10.52 -4.21
C VAL A 97 -6.42 9.17 -3.52
N GLY A 98 -5.31 8.45 -3.43
CA GLY A 98 -5.22 7.17 -2.74
C GLY A 98 -3.97 7.07 -1.90
N LEU A 99 -3.58 5.84 -1.59
CA LEU A 99 -2.35 5.50 -0.90
C LEU A 99 -1.62 4.44 -1.70
N ILE A 100 -0.29 4.47 -1.66
CA ILE A 100 0.54 3.45 -2.28
C ILE A 100 0.31 2.07 -1.65
N THR A 101 0.30 1.04 -2.47
CA THR A 101 0.14 -0.37 -2.09
C THR A 101 1.49 -1.02 -1.80
N ALA A 102 1.48 -2.15 -1.10
CA ALA A 102 2.69 -2.95 -0.87
C ALA A 102 3.27 -3.53 -2.17
N ASP A 103 2.41 -3.82 -3.16
CA ASP A 103 2.84 -4.28 -4.48
C ASP A 103 3.56 -3.18 -5.26
N GLU A 104 3.03 -1.95 -5.26
CA GLU A 104 3.72 -0.79 -5.85
C GLU A 104 5.05 -0.50 -5.14
N LEU A 105 5.10 -0.67 -3.82
CA LEU A 105 6.35 -0.56 -3.07
C LEU A 105 7.35 -1.61 -3.52
N ALA A 106 6.93 -2.87 -3.69
CA ALA A 106 7.80 -3.91 -4.20
C ALA A 106 8.32 -3.61 -5.62
N PHE A 107 7.47 -3.06 -6.50
CA PHE A 107 7.90 -2.58 -7.83
C PHE A 107 8.89 -1.40 -7.75
N ALA A 108 8.77 -0.56 -6.73
CA ALA A 108 9.73 0.52 -6.47
C ALA A 108 11.07 0.04 -5.87
N GLY A 109 11.21 -1.26 -5.59
CA GLY A 109 12.45 -1.87 -5.08
C GLY A 109 12.44 -2.17 -3.57
N TYR A 110 11.31 -1.98 -2.89
CA TYR A 110 11.19 -2.38 -1.49
C TYR A 110 11.13 -3.91 -1.36
N VAL A 111 11.83 -4.44 -0.35
CA VAL A 111 11.92 -5.88 -0.11
C VAL A 111 11.53 -6.18 1.34
N TYR A 112 10.75 -7.24 1.54
CA TYR A 112 10.27 -7.65 2.85
C TYR A 112 11.43 -7.88 3.84
N TYR A 113 11.38 -7.18 4.98
CA TYR A 113 12.38 -7.21 6.05
C TYR A 113 13.82 -6.83 5.67
N GLU A 114 14.06 -6.34 4.46
CA GLU A 114 15.34 -5.75 4.09
C GLU A 114 15.33 -4.26 4.39
N ASN A 115 16.43 -3.76 4.96
CA ASN A 115 16.62 -2.36 5.32
C ASN A 115 17.73 -1.74 4.45
N ASN A 116 17.79 -0.41 4.46
CA ASN A 116 18.75 0.40 3.72
C ASN A 116 18.66 0.18 2.20
N THR A 117 17.45 -0.06 1.69
CA THR A 117 17.19 -0.15 0.25
C THR A 117 17.14 1.26 -0.33
N THR A 118 17.89 1.54 -1.39
CA THR A 118 17.85 2.84 -2.07
C THR A 118 16.74 2.84 -3.10
N THR A 119 15.66 3.57 -2.84
CA THR A 119 14.52 3.72 -3.77
C THR A 119 14.16 5.19 -3.92
N TYR A 120 13.54 5.57 -5.05
CA TYR A 120 13.11 6.96 -5.28
C TYR A 120 12.07 7.44 -4.25
N LEU A 121 11.34 6.52 -3.62
CA LEU A 121 10.40 6.85 -2.54
C LEU A 121 11.14 7.13 -1.22
N GLN A 122 12.36 6.63 -1.04
CA GLN A 122 13.19 6.92 0.12
C GLN A 122 13.82 8.31 0.05
N GLU A 123 14.15 8.81 -1.15
CA GLU A 123 14.84 10.11 -1.32
C GLU A 123 14.08 11.30 -0.70
N ASN A 124 12.76 11.17 -0.53
CA ASN A 124 11.91 12.18 0.13
C ASN A 124 11.23 11.64 1.39
N ALA A 125 11.85 10.68 2.07
CA ALA A 125 11.29 10.06 3.25
C ALA A 125 11.62 10.77 4.57
N THR A 126 10.58 10.99 5.37
CA THR A 126 10.72 11.39 6.77
C THR A 126 11.14 10.19 7.63
N ASP A 127 11.64 10.48 8.82
CA ASP A 127 12.03 9.46 9.81
C ASP A 127 10.82 8.69 10.40
N THR A 128 9.61 9.09 10.02
CA THR A 128 8.36 8.54 10.54
C THR A 128 7.94 7.30 9.76
N TRP A 129 7.49 6.28 10.49
CA TRP A 129 6.81 5.14 9.88
C TRP A 129 5.56 5.60 9.13
N TRP A 130 5.22 4.89 8.07
CA TRP A 130 4.00 5.18 7.34
C TRP A 130 3.33 3.91 6.82
N TRP A 131 2.00 3.96 6.74
CA TRP A 131 1.17 2.85 6.31
C TRP A 131 0.99 2.85 4.81
N SER A 132 1.11 1.67 4.19
CA SER A 132 0.60 1.46 2.83
C SER A 132 -0.91 1.17 2.87
N LEU A 133 -1.54 1.15 1.71
CA LEU A 133 -2.94 0.76 1.60
C LEU A 133 -3.17 -0.74 1.86
N SER A 134 -2.14 -1.57 1.71
CA SER A 134 -2.28 -3.03 1.62
C SER A 134 -2.41 -3.72 2.98
N PRO A 135 -3.43 -4.58 3.15
CA PRO A 135 -3.52 -5.41 4.34
C PRO A 135 -2.44 -6.50 4.32
N ASN A 136 -1.99 -6.92 5.50
CA ASN A 136 -0.97 -7.93 5.65
C ASN A 136 -1.56 -9.23 6.22
N TYR A 137 -2.11 -9.17 7.45
CA TYR A 137 -2.90 -10.26 8.01
C TYR A 137 -3.90 -9.75 9.05
N PHE A 138 -4.84 -10.62 9.42
CA PHE A 138 -5.77 -10.40 10.53
C PHE A 138 -5.81 -11.63 11.45
N SER A 139 -5.90 -11.43 12.77
CA SER A 139 -6.13 -12.52 13.74
C SER A 139 -6.87 -11.98 14.96
N GLY A 140 -8.11 -12.44 15.19
CA GLY A 140 -8.92 -12.02 16.33
C GLY A 140 -9.24 -10.52 16.31
N SER A 141 -8.53 -9.72 17.10
CA SER A 141 -8.63 -8.26 17.13
C SER A 141 -7.41 -7.54 16.53
N ASN A 142 -6.40 -8.29 16.10
CA ASN A 142 -5.14 -7.75 15.60
C ASN A 142 -5.16 -7.68 14.07
N ALA A 143 -5.50 -6.51 13.53
CA ALA A 143 -5.32 -6.18 12.13
C ALA A 143 -3.91 -5.65 11.90
N ARG A 144 -3.22 -6.18 10.88
CA ARG A 144 -1.92 -5.68 10.45
C ARG A 144 -1.95 -5.24 9.00
N VAL A 145 -1.28 -4.11 8.74
CA VAL A 145 -1.08 -3.54 7.42
C VAL A 145 0.40 -3.47 7.09
N TRP A 146 0.71 -3.47 5.80
CA TRP A 146 2.05 -3.23 5.33
C TRP A 146 2.51 -1.81 5.66
N SER A 147 3.78 -1.67 5.99
CA SER A 147 4.34 -0.42 6.48
C SER A 147 5.77 -0.24 6.03
N VAL A 148 6.19 1.00 5.95
CA VAL A 148 7.57 1.34 5.62
C VAL A 148 8.20 2.09 6.78
N ASP A 149 9.39 1.64 7.19
CA ASP A 149 10.29 2.43 8.01
C ASP A 149 10.80 3.59 7.14
N GLY A 150 10.37 4.81 7.45
CA GLY A 150 10.59 5.97 6.60
C GLY A 150 12.06 6.20 6.27
N SER A 151 12.94 6.23 7.28
CA SER A 151 14.37 6.52 7.07
C SER A 151 15.14 5.36 6.46
N LYS A 152 14.84 4.12 6.86
CA LYS A 152 15.60 2.93 6.47
C LYS A 152 15.07 2.25 5.21
N GLY A 153 13.94 2.70 4.67
CA GLY A 153 13.32 2.07 3.50
C GLY A 153 12.90 0.61 3.77
N GLY A 154 12.67 0.23 5.03
CA GLY A 154 12.36 -1.14 5.41
C GLY A 154 10.90 -1.47 5.19
N LEU A 155 10.58 -2.47 4.34
CA LEU A 155 9.20 -2.93 4.15
C LEU A 155 8.85 -3.99 5.19
N GLY A 156 7.97 -3.61 6.11
CA GLY A 156 7.49 -4.45 7.20
C GLY A 156 5.98 -4.41 7.34
N HIS A 157 5.51 -4.66 8.54
CA HIS A 157 4.09 -4.57 8.86
C HIS A 157 3.89 -4.08 10.29
N GLY A 158 2.77 -3.43 10.55
CA GLY A 158 2.42 -2.92 11.88
C GLY A 158 0.97 -3.16 12.23
N SER A 159 0.69 -3.19 13.53
CA SER A 159 -0.68 -3.30 14.04
C SER A 159 -1.38 -1.95 13.92
N VAL A 160 -2.63 -1.95 13.43
CA VAL A 160 -3.40 -0.72 13.19
C VAL A 160 -4.07 -0.23 14.49
N VAL A 161 -3.25 -0.04 15.54
CA VAL A 161 -3.69 0.42 16.87
C VAL A 161 -3.21 1.83 17.19
N SER A 162 -2.26 2.36 16.42
CA SER A 162 -1.70 3.70 16.59
C SER A 162 -1.78 4.51 15.30
N THR A 163 -1.78 5.84 15.44
CA THR A 163 -1.62 6.75 14.32
C THR A 163 -0.21 6.62 13.74
N SER A 164 -0.10 6.74 12.42
CA SER A 164 1.18 6.73 11.69
C SER A 164 1.05 7.62 10.45
N GLY A 165 2.17 7.89 9.80
CA GLY A 165 2.18 8.64 8.55
C GLY A 165 1.47 7.90 7.42
N VAL A 166 1.11 8.62 6.38
CA VAL A 166 0.71 8.05 5.09
C VAL A 166 1.27 8.88 3.95
N ARG A 167 1.35 8.26 2.78
CA ARG A 167 1.80 8.90 1.55
C ARG A 167 0.68 8.93 0.53
N PRO A 168 0.06 10.10 0.32
CA PRO A 168 -0.92 10.28 -0.73
C PRO A 168 -0.34 9.89 -2.09
N SER A 169 -1.12 9.19 -2.90
CA SER A 169 -0.82 8.88 -4.29
C SER A 169 -1.88 9.52 -5.18
N ILE A 170 -1.45 10.01 -6.33
CA ILE A 170 -2.31 10.51 -7.41
C ILE A 170 -1.85 9.90 -8.72
N SER A 171 -2.76 9.73 -9.67
CA SER A 171 -2.39 9.39 -11.04
C SER A 171 -2.58 10.62 -11.91
N LEU A 172 -1.66 10.81 -12.85
CA LEU A 172 -1.79 11.81 -13.89
C LEU A 172 -2.45 11.19 -15.12
N LYS A 173 -3.15 12.00 -15.89
CA LYS A 173 -3.69 11.56 -17.18
C LYS A 173 -2.54 11.15 -18.09
N SER A 174 -2.75 10.14 -18.92
CA SER A 174 -1.72 9.67 -19.87
C SER A 174 -1.30 10.72 -20.90
N THR A 175 -2.13 11.75 -21.12
CA THR A 175 -1.84 12.89 -22.00
C THR A 175 -1.09 14.03 -21.30
N THR A 176 -0.86 13.92 -19.99
CA THR A 176 -0.14 14.94 -19.23
C THR A 176 1.35 14.80 -19.48
N ASN A 177 1.95 15.85 -20.02
CA ASN A 177 3.40 15.90 -20.21
C ASN A 177 4.08 16.31 -18.90
N ALA A 178 5.07 15.52 -18.50
CA ALA A 178 5.98 15.82 -17.41
C ALA A 178 7.39 16.00 -17.96
N THR A 179 8.13 16.96 -17.42
CA THR A 179 9.57 17.11 -17.64
C THR A 179 10.32 16.78 -16.36
N GLY A 180 11.62 16.52 -16.44
CA GLY A 180 12.42 16.02 -15.31
C GLY A 180 12.47 14.50 -15.24
N ASN A 181 13.21 13.96 -14.28
CA ASN A 181 13.42 12.51 -14.10
C ASN A 181 12.97 11.98 -12.74
N GLY A 182 12.41 12.85 -11.88
CA GLY A 182 11.88 12.47 -10.57
C GLY A 182 12.90 12.43 -9.44
N THR A 183 14.16 12.79 -9.71
CA THR A 183 15.19 12.94 -8.66
C THR A 183 15.04 14.28 -7.92
N SER A 184 15.69 14.42 -6.75
CA SER A 184 15.71 15.68 -5.99
C SER A 184 16.16 16.89 -6.82
N ASP A 185 17.12 16.69 -7.72
CA ASP A 185 17.74 17.75 -8.51
C ASP A 185 17.01 18.01 -9.83
N SER A 186 16.16 17.07 -10.25
CA SER A 186 15.31 17.19 -11.46
C SER A 186 13.92 16.58 -11.20
N PRO A 187 13.12 17.21 -10.33
CA PRO A 187 11.79 16.73 -9.99
C PRO A 187 10.88 16.76 -11.21
N PHE A 188 9.81 15.97 -11.18
CA PHE A 188 8.81 16.03 -12.23
C PHE A 188 8.06 17.37 -12.21
N ILE A 189 8.11 18.08 -13.34
CA ILE A 189 7.40 19.34 -13.54
C ILE A 189 6.29 19.11 -14.55
N ILE A 190 5.06 19.38 -14.13
CA ILE A 190 3.86 19.24 -14.96
C ILE A 190 3.55 20.56 -15.63
N SER A 191 3.52 20.56 -16.97
CA SER A 191 2.99 21.67 -17.75
C SER A 191 1.47 21.51 -17.87
N MET A 192 0.71 22.45 -17.33
CA MET A 192 -0.74 22.52 -17.46
C MET A 192 -1.17 23.30 -18.71
#